data_AF-A0A2T7CM54-F1
#
_entry.id   AF-A0A2T7CM54-F1
#
_cell.length_a   1.000
_cell.length_b   1.000
_cell.length_c   1.000
_cell.angle_alpha   90.00
_cell.angle_beta   90.00
_cell.angle_gamma   90.00
#
_symmetry.space_group_name_H-M   'P 1'
#
loop_
_entity.id
_entity.type
_entity.pdbx_description
1 polymer ?
#
loop_
_entity_poly.entity_id
_entity_poly.type
_entity_poly.pdbx_seq_one_letter_code
_entity_poly.pdbx_strand_id
1 'polypeptide(L)'
;MAGDDGCGTPKDFHKCVRKDQLREAIEQGQQAMTNTITQAISTGIKDLKLHESIERLDKRISTLTDRVVALETRPPPNEDEDVVYDVHGNIDEAATRDARLRRCLRTNTIGMGGNCNHAPDDPYAKIKFSIPSYSGHYDAEGYIDWEMTVE
;
A
#
# COMPACT_ATOMS: atom_id res chain seq x y z
N MET A 1 56.88 -50.91 52.02
CA MET A 1 55.70 -50.93 51.14
C MET A 1 55.07 -49.54 51.20
N ALA A 2 55.45 -48.66 50.30
CA ALA A 2 54.91 -47.30 50.18
C ALA A 2 54.34 -47.19 48.76
N GLY A 3 53.06 -46.88 48.67
CA GLY A 3 52.31 -46.83 47.42
C GLY A 3 50.88 -46.43 47.74
N ASP A 4 50.72 -45.27 48.40
CA ASP A 4 49.44 -44.58 48.42
C ASP A 4 49.43 -43.72 47.15
N ASP A 5 48.91 -44.32 46.07
CA ASP A 5 48.64 -43.65 44.81
C ASP A 5 47.53 -42.63 45.07
N GLY A 6 47.95 -41.43 45.45
CA GLY A 6 47.12 -40.25 45.53
C GLY A 6 46.52 -39.95 44.17
N CYS A 7 45.38 -40.58 43.89
CA CYS A 7 44.40 -40.17 42.90
C CYS A 7 43.90 -38.79 43.32
N GLY A 8 44.70 -37.77 43.03
CA GLY A 8 44.42 -36.38 43.34
C GLY A 8 43.43 -35.84 42.34
N THR A 9 42.19 -36.32 42.38
CA THR A 9 41.05 -35.63 41.76
C THR A 9 41.14 -34.16 42.22
N PRO A 10 41.25 -33.19 41.30
CA PRO A 10 41.36 -31.79 41.67
C PRO A 10 40.17 -31.41 42.56
N LYS A 11 40.43 -31.25 43.87
CA LYS A 11 39.38 -30.95 44.86
C LYS A 11 38.95 -29.49 44.84
N ASP A 12 39.65 -28.63 44.09
CA ASP A 12 39.43 -27.19 44.04
C ASP A 12 39.16 -26.74 42.60
N PHE A 13 38.06 -26.00 42.42
CA PHE A 13 37.63 -25.43 41.14
C PHE A 13 38.70 -24.52 40.53
N HIS A 14 39.48 -23.81 41.36
CA HIS A 14 40.58 -22.95 40.91
C HIS A 14 41.73 -23.70 40.24
N LYS A 15 41.84 -25.02 40.47
CA LYS A 15 42.85 -25.89 39.85
C LYS A 15 42.42 -26.38 38.46
N CYS A 16 41.12 -26.34 38.15
CA CYS A 16 40.56 -26.77 36.87
C CYS A 16 40.33 -25.62 35.90
N VAL A 17 39.83 -24.47 36.38
CA VAL A 17 39.59 -23.27 35.56
C VAL A 17 39.83 -22.02 36.40
N ARG A 18 40.65 -21.08 35.91
CA ARG A 18 40.84 -19.79 36.60
C ARG A 18 39.62 -18.90 36.36
N LYS A 19 39.21 -18.17 37.39
CA LYS A 19 38.07 -17.24 37.35
C LYS A 19 38.19 -16.22 36.21
N ASP A 20 39.41 -15.78 35.91
CA ASP A 20 39.69 -14.80 34.85
C ASP A 20 39.44 -15.39 33.46
N GLN A 21 39.81 -16.65 33.23
CA GLN A 21 39.54 -17.35 31.96
C GLN A 21 38.04 -17.53 31.74
N LEU A 22 37.29 -17.75 32.82
CA LEU A 22 35.84 -17.90 32.76
C LEU A 22 35.14 -16.57 32.44
N ARG A 23 35.65 -15.46 32.99
CA ARG A 23 35.18 -14.11 32.64
C ARG A 23 35.47 -13.76 31.19
N GLU A 24 36.68 -14.01 30.72
CA GLU A 24 37.07 -13.75 29.34
C GLU A 24 36.21 -14.57 28.35
N ALA A 25 35.95 -15.84 28.66
CA ALA A 25 35.07 -16.67 27.84
C ALA A 25 33.61 -16.17 27.79
N ILE A 26 33.09 -15.65 28.91
CA ILE A 26 31.75 -15.04 28.95
C ILE A 26 31.72 -13.74 28.13
N GLU A 27 32.72 -12.87 28.27
CA GLU A 27 32.81 -11.62 27.53
C GLU A 27 32.96 -11.87 26.03
N GLN A 28 33.82 -12.81 25.63
CA GLN A 28 33.93 -13.25 24.23
C GLN A 28 32.62 -13.83 23.71
N GLY A 29 31.94 -14.66 24.50
CA GLY A 29 30.63 -15.22 24.15
C GLY A 29 29.56 -14.14 23.96
N GLN A 30 29.52 -13.15 24.85
CA GLN A 30 28.62 -12.00 24.73
C GLN A 30 28.92 -11.18 23.48
N GLN A 31 30.19 -10.89 23.21
CA GLN A 31 30.60 -10.12 22.04
C GLN A 31 30.31 -10.85 20.72
N ALA A 32 30.56 -12.15 20.66
CA ALA A 32 30.21 -12.97 19.51
C ALA A 32 28.69 -12.99 19.27
N MET A 33 27.91 -13.10 20.34
CA MET A 33 26.45 -13.12 20.28
C MET A 33 25.89 -11.77 19.82
N THR A 34 26.34 -10.66 20.40
CA THR A 34 25.89 -9.31 20.00
C THR A 34 26.24 -9.02 18.55
N ASN A 35 27.44 -9.39 18.11
CA ASN A 35 27.85 -9.25 16.70
C ASN A 35 26.97 -10.09 15.77
N THR A 36 26.69 -11.33 16.14
CA THR A 36 25.84 -12.24 15.36
C THR A 36 24.41 -11.70 15.24
N ILE A 37 23.84 -11.23 16.35
CA ILE A 37 22.51 -10.61 16.38
C ILE A 37 22.48 -9.36 15.51
N THR A 38 23.47 -8.46 15.67
CA THR A 38 23.55 -7.21 14.89
C THR A 38 23.68 -7.50 13.40
N GLN A 39 24.47 -8.51 13.03
CA GLN A 39 24.63 -8.94 11.66
C GLN A 39 23.34 -9.53 11.10
N ALA A 40 22.65 -10.41 11.84
CA ALA A 40 21.37 -10.99 11.44
C ALA A 40 20.30 -9.91 11.22
N ILE A 41 20.21 -8.93 12.12
CA ILE A 41 19.30 -7.79 11.99
C ILE A 41 19.67 -6.95 10.76
N SER A 42 20.96 -6.63 10.56
CA SER A 42 21.40 -5.83 9.42
C SER A 42 21.10 -6.52 8.08
N THR A 43 21.33 -7.84 7.99
CA THR A 43 20.98 -8.63 6.81
C THR A 43 19.48 -8.66 6.58
N GLY A 44 18.68 -8.93 7.62
CA GLY A 44 17.22 -8.91 7.52
C GLY A 44 16.68 -7.58 7.03
N ILE A 45 17.20 -6.46 7.54
CA ILE A 45 16.80 -5.11 7.09
C ILE A 45 17.16 -4.86 5.61
N LYS A 46 18.31 -5.36 5.15
CA LYS A 46 18.71 -5.25 3.74
C LYS A 46 17.78 -6.08 2.84
N ASP A 47 17.41 -7.28 3.26
CA ASP A 47 16.52 -8.17 2.51
C ASP A 47 15.11 -7.60 2.35
N LEU A 48 14.65 -6.79 3.31
CA LEU A 48 13.36 -6.08 3.21
C LEU A 48 13.32 -5.04 2.09
N LYS A 49 14.45 -4.70 1.43
CA LYS A 49 14.53 -3.73 0.32
C LYS A 49 13.76 -2.42 0.59
N LEU A 50 13.78 -1.97 1.84
CA LEU A 50 13.04 -0.77 2.27
C LEU A 50 13.45 0.47 1.47
N HIS A 51 14.71 0.54 1.06
CA HIS A 51 15.23 1.62 0.21
C HIS A 51 14.46 1.76 -1.10
N GLU A 52 14.27 0.68 -1.86
CA GLU A 52 13.53 0.68 -3.13
C GLU A 52 12.06 1.08 -2.93
N SER A 53 11.46 0.62 -1.84
CA SER A 53 10.08 0.98 -1.48
C SER A 53 9.94 2.47 -1.16
N ILE A 54 10.90 3.04 -0.42
CA ILE A 54 10.93 4.46 -0.06
C ILE A 54 11.16 5.32 -1.31
N GLU A 55 12.09 4.95 -2.19
CA GLU A 55 12.30 5.66 -3.46
C GLU A 55 11.06 5.65 -4.35
N ARG A 56 10.36 4.51 -4.42
CA ARG A 56 9.11 4.41 -5.18
C ARG A 56 8.01 5.28 -4.58
N LEU A 57 7.93 5.34 -3.25
CA LEU A 57 7.01 6.22 -2.54
C LEU A 57 7.32 7.69 -2.82
N ASP A 58 8.58 8.09 -2.72
CA ASP A 58 9.04 9.45 -3.00
C ASP A 58 8.63 9.92 -4.40
N LYS A 59 8.90 9.12 -5.44
CA LYS A 59 8.46 9.42 -6.82
C LYS A 59 6.95 9.60 -6.96
N ARG A 60 6.15 8.78 -6.28
CA ARG A 60 4.68 8.89 -6.29
C ARG A 60 4.22 10.16 -5.60
N ILE A 61 4.85 10.53 -4.49
CA ILE A 61 4.57 11.75 -3.75
C ILE A 61 4.93 12.97 -4.62
N SER A 62 6.11 13.01 -5.24
CA SER A 62 6.48 14.10 -6.16
C SER A 62 5.48 14.23 -7.32
N THR A 63 5.12 13.11 -7.95
CA THR A 63 4.11 13.10 -9.03
C THR A 63 2.76 13.65 -8.56
N LEU A 64 2.35 13.31 -7.34
CA LEU A 64 1.09 13.80 -6.77
C LEU A 64 1.18 15.30 -6.46
N THR A 65 2.29 15.76 -5.88
CA THR A 65 2.56 17.18 -5.62
C THR A 65 2.49 17.99 -6.91
N ASP A 66 3.13 17.53 -7.99
CA ASP A 66 3.09 18.20 -9.29
C ASP A 66 1.67 18.31 -9.83
N ARG A 67 0.87 17.24 -9.68
CA ARG A 67 -0.55 17.24 -10.09
C ARG A 67 -1.40 18.18 -9.25
N VAL A 68 -1.16 18.25 -7.94
CA VAL A 68 -1.87 19.18 -7.07
C VAL A 68 -1.56 20.61 -7.48
N VAL A 69 -0.28 20.95 -7.72
CA VAL A 69 0.11 22.28 -8.22
C VAL A 69 -0.56 22.58 -9.56
N ALA A 70 -0.59 21.61 -10.48
CA ALA A 70 -1.27 21.76 -11.78
C ALA A 70 -2.78 21.98 -11.63
N LEU A 71 -3.42 21.38 -10.62
CA LEU A 71 -4.84 21.56 -10.34
C LEU A 71 -5.12 22.90 -9.64
N GLU A 72 -4.27 23.33 -8.72
CA GLU A 72 -4.38 24.61 -8.04
C GLU A 72 -4.16 25.81 -8.98
N THR A 73 -3.28 25.64 -9.97
CA THR A 73 -2.97 26.67 -10.97
C THR A 73 -3.84 26.57 -12.23
N ARG A 74 -4.77 25.60 -12.28
CA ARG A 74 -5.63 25.38 -13.43
C ARG A 74 -6.55 26.59 -13.63
N PRO A 75 -6.51 27.27 -14.79
CA PRO A 75 -7.47 28.32 -15.09
C PRO A 75 -8.89 27.73 -15.16
N PRO A 76 -9.93 28.52 -14.79
CA PRO A 76 -11.30 28.09 -14.94
C PRO A 76 -11.54 27.62 -16.38
N PRO A 77 -12.30 26.54 -16.58
CA PRO A 77 -12.61 26.07 -17.93
C PRO A 77 -13.27 27.21 -18.72
N ASN A 78 -12.81 27.45 -19.95
CA ASN A 78 -13.49 28.35 -20.88
C ASN A 78 -14.96 27.90 -20.99
N GLU A 79 -15.87 28.70 -20.46
CA GLU A 79 -17.31 28.40 -20.42
C GLU A 79 -17.99 28.57 -21.78
N ASP A 80 -17.32 29.26 -22.70
CA ASP A 80 -17.84 29.68 -24.00
C ASP A 80 -17.72 28.60 -25.09
N GLU A 81 -16.90 27.55 -24.89
CA GLU A 81 -16.69 26.52 -25.92
C GLU A 81 -17.83 25.51 -26.03
N ASP A 82 -18.64 25.38 -24.97
CA ASP A 82 -19.75 24.43 -24.91
C ASP A 82 -21.13 25.10 -25.07
N VAL A 83 -21.15 26.40 -25.39
CA VAL A 83 -22.40 27.17 -25.62
C VAL A 83 -22.99 26.78 -26.96
N VAL A 84 -24.17 26.16 -26.92
CA VAL A 84 -24.92 25.79 -28.11
C VAL A 84 -25.97 26.85 -28.37
N TYR A 85 -25.99 27.39 -29.58
CA TYR A 85 -27.00 28.36 -30.02
C TYR A 85 -28.12 27.64 -30.78
N ASP A 86 -29.36 28.06 -30.52
CA ASP A 86 -30.53 27.58 -31.26
C ASP A 86 -30.57 28.17 -32.69
N VAL A 87 -31.57 27.75 -33.48
CA VAL A 87 -31.80 28.25 -34.85
C VAL A 87 -32.04 29.77 -34.92
N HIS A 88 -32.42 30.38 -33.80
CA HIS A 88 -32.69 31.81 -33.68
C HIS A 88 -31.49 32.61 -33.15
N GLY A 89 -30.36 31.95 -32.89
CA GLY A 89 -29.14 32.57 -32.37
C GLY A 89 -29.18 32.87 -30.87
N ASN A 90 -30.17 32.34 -30.13
CA ASN A 90 -30.20 32.43 -28.67
C ASN A 90 -29.43 31.25 -28.05
N ILE A 91 -29.00 31.40 -26.81
CA ILE A 91 -28.34 30.32 -26.08
C ILE A 91 -29.37 29.24 -25.77
N ASP A 92 -29.18 28.05 -26.34
CA ASP A 92 -29.94 26.86 -25.95
C ASP A 92 -29.34 26.32 -24.65
N GLU A 93 -29.94 26.68 -23.53
CA GLU A 93 -29.50 26.24 -22.20
C GLU A 93 -29.56 24.72 -22.03
N ALA A 94 -30.51 24.05 -22.69
CA ALA A 94 -30.66 22.59 -22.59
C ALA A 94 -29.54 21.88 -23.36
N ALA A 95 -29.28 22.30 -24.59
CA ALA A 95 -28.20 21.74 -25.40
C ALA A 95 -26.82 22.12 -24.85
N THR A 96 -26.65 23.33 -24.34
CA THR A 96 -25.41 23.78 -23.66
C THR A 96 -25.13 22.93 -22.42
N ARG A 97 -26.14 22.65 -21.59
CA ARG A 97 -25.99 21.78 -20.41
C ARG A 97 -25.62 20.35 -20.79
N ASP A 98 -26.24 19.79 -21.82
CA ASP A 98 -25.92 18.45 -22.31
C ASP A 98 -24.51 18.36 -22.91
N ALA A 99 -24.09 19.38 -23.67
CA ALA A 99 -22.72 19.48 -24.21
C ALA A 99 -21.67 19.50 -23.09
N ARG A 100 -21.90 20.32 -22.05
CA ARG A 100 -21.05 20.37 -20.84
C ARG A 100 -20.98 19.01 -20.14
N LEU A 101 -22.11 18.34 -19.94
CA LEU A 101 -22.16 17.00 -19.32
C LEU A 101 -21.37 15.96 -20.12
N ARG A 102 -21.56 15.91 -21.45
CA ARG A 102 -20.84 14.99 -22.34
C ARG A 102 -19.33 15.22 -22.30
N ARG A 103 -18.89 16.47 -22.25
CA ARG A 103 -17.47 16.81 -22.15
C ARG A 103 -16.87 16.33 -20.82
N CYS A 104 -17.54 16.58 -19.70
CA CYS A 104 -17.12 16.08 -18.39
C CYS A 104 -17.01 14.54 -18.36
N LEU A 105 -17.99 13.84 -18.94
CA LEU A 105 -17.97 12.39 -19.05
C LEU A 105 -16.76 11.92 -19.88
N ARG A 106 -16.48 12.56 -21.02
CA ARG A 106 -15.29 12.24 -21.83
C ARG A 106 -14.00 12.39 -21.03
N THR A 107 -13.82 13.50 -20.31
CA THR A 107 -12.61 13.70 -19.50
C THR A 107 -12.50 12.70 -18.35
N ASN A 108 -13.61 12.30 -17.74
CA ASN A 108 -13.60 11.33 -16.64
C ASN A 108 -13.32 9.89 -17.12
N THR A 109 -13.65 9.57 -18.38
CA THR A 109 -13.34 8.25 -18.97
C THR A 109 -11.88 8.11 -19.44
N ILE A 110 -11.16 9.23 -19.63
CA ILE A 110 -9.76 9.21 -20.05
C ILE A 110 -8.89 8.76 -18.86
N GLY A 111 -8.34 7.55 -18.95
CA GLY A 111 -7.48 6.94 -17.93
C GLY A 111 -8.11 5.76 -17.19
N MET A 112 -9.42 5.50 -17.35
CA MET A 112 -10.10 4.33 -16.77
C MET A 112 -10.08 3.09 -17.68
N GLY A 113 -9.26 3.05 -18.73
CA GLY A 113 -9.05 1.83 -19.54
C GLY A 113 -10.27 1.32 -20.31
N GLY A 114 -11.26 2.18 -20.57
CA GLY A 114 -12.57 1.81 -21.13
C GLY A 114 -12.62 1.34 -22.59
N ASN A 115 -11.52 0.89 -23.18
CA ASN A 115 -11.55 0.27 -24.52
C ASN A 115 -10.62 -0.94 -24.69
N CYS A 116 -10.20 -1.56 -23.58
CA CYS A 116 -9.45 -2.83 -23.60
C CYS A 116 -10.27 -3.94 -22.94
N ASN A 117 -11.47 -4.21 -23.48
CA ASN A 117 -12.20 -5.43 -23.15
C ASN A 117 -11.45 -6.62 -23.77
N HIS A 118 -10.56 -7.28 -23.01
CA HIS A 118 -10.41 -8.75 -22.95
C HIS A 118 -9.18 -9.13 -22.08
N ALA A 119 -9.36 -9.23 -20.76
CA ALA A 119 -8.60 -10.23 -20.00
C ALA A 119 -9.47 -11.49 -20.00
N PRO A 120 -9.11 -12.57 -20.73
CA PRO A 120 -9.98 -13.74 -20.88
C PRO A 120 -10.32 -14.43 -19.55
N ASP A 121 -9.43 -14.30 -18.56
CA ASP A 121 -9.42 -15.11 -17.34
C ASP A 121 -9.43 -14.28 -16.04
N ASP A 122 -10.07 -13.11 -16.02
CA ASP A 122 -10.38 -12.45 -14.74
C ASP A 122 -11.65 -13.10 -14.13
N PRO A 123 -11.53 -13.83 -12.99
CA PRO A 123 -12.67 -14.48 -12.36
C PRO A 123 -13.76 -13.49 -11.89
N TYR A 124 -13.44 -12.20 -11.77
CA TYR A 124 -14.37 -11.14 -11.37
C TYR A 124 -14.96 -10.36 -12.55
N ALA A 125 -14.42 -10.50 -13.77
CA ALA A 125 -14.91 -9.77 -14.95
C ALA A 125 -16.32 -10.19 -15.41
N LYS A 126 -16.81 -11.35 -14.94
CA LYS A 126 -18.18 -11.81 -15.20
C LYS A 126 -19.21 -11.28 -14.19
N ILE A 127 -18.77 -10.69 -13.08
CA ILE A 127 -19.67 -10.15 -12.05
C ILE A 127 -20.14 -8.78 -12.51
N LYS A 128 -21.37 -8.71 -13.04
CA LYS A 128 -22.02 -7.44 -13.38
C LYS A 128 -22.92 -7.03 -12.22
N PHE A 129 -22.53 -5.99 -11.49
CA PHE A 129 -23.44 -5.32 -10.57
C PHE A 129 -24.38 -4.43 -11.39
N SER A 130 -25.65 -4.80 -11.45
CA SER A 130 -26.70 -3.94 -12.00
C SER A 130 -27.15 -2.99 -10.90
N ILE A 131 -26.76 -1.72 -10.99
CA ILE A 131 -27.29 -0.67 -10.12
C ILE A 131 -28.70 -0.34 -10.64
N PRO A 132 -29.76 -0.51 -9.83
CA PRO A 132 -31.10 -0.13 -10.23
C PRO A 132 -31.17 1.37 -10.54
N SER A 133 -31.97 1.75 -11.54
CA SER A 133 -32.21 3.17 -11.82
C SER A 133 -32.89 3.82 -10.61
N TYR A 134 -32.22 4.80 -10.00
CA TYR A 134 -32.74 5.53 -8.86
C TYR A 134 -33.86 6.47 -9.30
N SER A 135 -35.13 6.08 -9.11
CA SER A 135 -36.31 6.89 -9.44
C SER A 135 -36.74 7.84 -8.31
N GLY A 136 -35.86 8.09 -7.32
CA GLY A 136 -36.04 9.17 -6.34
C GLY A 136 -37.03 8.91 -5.20
N HIS A 137 -37.73 7.78 -5.16
CA HIS A 137 -38.49 7.37 -3.97
C HIS A 137 -37.66 6.43 -3.11
N TYR A 138 -37.13 6.99 -2.02
CA TYR A 138 -36.40 6.30 -0.98
C TYR A 138 -37.39 5.58 -0.06
N ASP A 139 -37.58 4.28 -0.27
CA ASP A 139 -38.27 3.41 0.68
C ASP A 139 -37.22 2.67 1.53
N ALA A 140 -37.02 3.16 2.74
CA ALA A 140 -36.00 2.66 3.66
C ALA A 140 -36.30 1.22 4.14
N GLU A 141 -37.57 0.82 4.16
CA GLU A 141 -37.99 -0.49 4.68
C GLU A 141 -37.77 -1.60 3.64
N GLY A 142 -38.03 -1.34 2.36
CA GLY A 142 -37.74 -2.30 1.28
C GLY A 142 -36.25 -2.59 1.06
N TYR A 143 -35.37 -1.67 1.48
CA TYR A 143 -33.92 -1.85 1.47
C TYR A 143 -33.36 -2.47 2.78
N ILE A 144 -34.17 -2.99 3.69
CA ILE A 144 -33.65 -3.76 4.84
C ILE A 144 -33.78 -5.28 4.60
N ASP A 145 -34.74 -5.69 3.78
CA ASP A 145 -35.04 -7.12 3.55
C ASP A 145 -33.98 -7.86 2.70
N TRP A 146 -33.12 -7.14 1.96
CA TRP A 146 -32.03 -7.75 1.17
C TRP A 146 -30.74 -8.02 1.96
N GLU A 147 -30.63 -7.52 3.21
CA GLU A 147 -29.49 -7.84 4.10
C GLU A 147 -29.79 -9.01 5.06
N MET A 148 -31.02 -9.52 5.14
CA MET A 148 -31.39 -10.62 6.05
C MET A 148 -31.59 -11.99 5.40
N THR A 149 -31.41 -12.14 4.09
CA THR A 149 -31.43 -13.45 3.41
C THR A 149 -30.04 -13.83 2.90
N VAL A 150 -29.12 -14.07 3.84
CA VAL A 150 -27.90 -14.83 3.57
C VAL A 150 -28.03 -16.15 4.34
N GLU A 151 -28.53 -17.20 3.67
CA GLU A 151 -28.47 -18.60 4.15
C GLU A 151 -27.07 -19.19 3.95
#